data_AF-A0A836L4I4-F1
#
_entry.id   AF-A0A836L4I4-F1
#
_cell.length_a   1.000
_cell.length_b   1.000
_cell.length_c   1.000
_cell.angle_alpha   90.00
_cell.angle_beta   90.00
_cell.angle_gamma   90.00
#
_symmetry.space_group_name_H-M   'P 1'
#
loop_
_entity.id
_entity.type
_entity.pdbx_description
1 polymer ?
#
loop_
_entity_poly.entity_id
_entity_poly.type
_entity_poly.pdbx_seq_one_letter_code
_entity_poly.pdbx_strand_id
1 'polypeptide(L)'
;MALVSYRCARVATSAKKTAFSGAFCNERRCMSGGGRGDLFKRHASAFRPPTSGVLRGLTHSSQTTQPQSGQLQARKRIEHALYDRASSGSGHHRAAVATWSYLLPSLRGNVERAVPLTLYEKLRTDTEPLTSAESQRLADAQRLLRFELQQRVALLEDSLADAELVHLLQWPALFQRVWLRLPMDQSRALATEVRRDALVPAPPSSVHVPAVLPIAVWAPANFRASPSICASEPMKRGALASRLAQLTGHVVNCVEEDLRRLEHDCAPRSRRQAALEATWRAQWAASLSWHAGTP
;
A
#
# COMPACT_ATOMS: atom_id res chain seq x y z
N MET A 1 -25.80 12.20 0.30
CA MET A 1 -24.51 12.69 -0.23
C MET A 1 -24.19 11.95 -1.51
N ALA A 2 -24.44 12.55 -2.67
CA ALA A 2 -24.18 11.93 -3.97
C ALA A 2 -22.71 12.15 -4.36
N LEU A 3 -21.90 11.08 -4.30
CA LEU A 3 -20.60 11.02 -4.96
C LEU A 3 -20.86 10.99 -6.47
N VAL A 4 -20.66 12.12 -7.14
CA VAL A 4 -20.59 12.14 -8.60
C VAL A 4 -19.30 11.41 -8.98
N SER A 5 -19.43 10.17 -9.46
CA SER A 5 -18.32 9.38 -10.00
C SER A 5 -17.88 10.03 -11.31
N TYR A 6 -16.85 10.86 -11.25
CA TYR A 6 -16.17 11.39 -12.42
C TYR A 6 -15.21 10.32 -12.92
N ARG A 7 -15.74 9.36 -13.68
CA ARG A 7 -14.91 8.57 -14.60
C ARG A 7 -14.46 9.50 -15.71
N CYS A 8 -13.27 10.09 -15.56
CA CYS A 8 -12.54 10.55 -16.72
C CYS A 8 -12.18 9.29 -17.51
N ALA A 9 -12.98 8.98 -18.53
CA ALA A 9 -12.69 7.86 -19.41
C ALA A 9 -11.31 8.11 -20.01
N ARG A 10 -10.32 7.28 -19.65
CA ARG A 10 -9.12 7.09 -20.47
C ARG A 10 -9.60 6.62 -21.84
N VAL A 11 -9.95 7.55 -22.71
CA VAL A 11 -10.07 7.26 -24.13
C VAL A 11 -8.66 6.88 -24.55
N ALA A 12 -8.50 5.60 -24.91
CA ALA A 12 -7.27 5.06 -25.45
C ALA A 12 -6.96 5.76 -26.77
N THR A 13 -6.35 6.94 -26.72
CA THR A 13 -5.75 7.56 -27.89
C THR A 13 -4.44 6.86 -28.17
N SER A 14 -4.55 5.90 -29.09
CA SER A 14 -3.47 5.20 -29.77
C SER A 14 -2.49 6.20 -30.40
N ALA A 15 -1.34 6.43 -29.77
CA ALA A 15 -0.09 6.77 -30.44
C ALA A 15 1.10 6.48 -29.51
N LYS A 16 1.89 5.47 -29.88
CA LYS A 16 3.16 5.04 -29.25
C LYS A 16 3.03 4.56 -27.80
N LYS A 17 2.35 3.42 -27.64
CA LYS A 17 2.60 2.46 -26.56
C LYS A 17 4.08 2.03 -26.62
N THR A 18 4.95 2.72 -25.88
CA THR A 18 6.14 2.04 -25.35
C THR A 18 5.61 0.97 -24.42
N ALA A 19 5.61 -0.26 -24.92
CA ALA A 19 5.21 -1.43 -24.17
C ALA A 19 5.97 -1.44 -22.84
N PHE A 20 5.23 -1.25 -21.75
CA PHE A 20 5.69 -1.59 -20.41
C PHE A 20 5.81 -3.12 -20.36
N SER A 21 6.91 -3.63 -20.92
CA SER A 21 7.33 -5.03 -20.79
C SER A 21 8.26 -5.15 -19.59
N GLY A 22 7.77 -4.71 -18.43
CA GLY A 22 8.28 -5.21 -17.16
C GLY A 22 7.60 -6.55 -16.93
N ALA A 23 8.36 -7.63 -16.89
CA ALA A 23 7.87 -8.96 -16.57
C ALA A 23 7.22 -8.93 -15.17
N PHE A 24 5.91 -8.66 -15.11
CA PHE A 24 5.14 -8.81 -13.89
C PHE A 24 5.08 -10.29 -13.58
N CYS A 25 5.66 -10.64 -12.43
CA CYS A 25 5.82 -11.99 -11.94
C CYS A 25 4.54 -12.81 -12.12
N ASN A 26 4.66 -13.95 -12.81
CA ASN A 26 3.64 -14.97 -12.89
C ASN A 26 3.57 -15.67 -11.52
N GLU A 27 2.98 -15.01 -10.51
CA GLU A 27 2.91 -15.51 -9.14
C GLU A 27 1.88 -16.64 -9.01
N ARG A 28 2.34 -17.77 -8.46
CA ARG A 28 1.52 -18.97 -8.24
C ARG A 28 0.41 -18.66 -7.23
N ARG A 29 -0.84 -18.97 -7.56
CA ARG A 29 -1.99 -18.82 -6.67
C ARG A 29 -2.04 -19.96 -5.65
N CYS A 30 -1.98 -19.65 -4.36
CA CYS A 30 -2.41 -20.58 -3.31
C CYS A 30 -3.93 -20.48 -3.14
N MET A 31 -4.67 -21.58 -3.31
CA MET A 31 -6.14 -21.57 -3.28
C MET A 31 -6.74 -21.65 -1.86
N SER A 32 -5.96 -22.05 -0.84
CA SER A 32 -6.44 -22.10 0.54
C SER A 32 -5.41 -21.49 1.50
N GLY A 33 -5.83 -20.56 2.37
CA GLY A 33 -5.00 -20.05 3.46
C GLY A 33 -4.63 -18.55 3.43
N GLY A 34 -5.08 -17.81 2.42
CA GLY A 34 -4.79 -16.39 2.26
C GLY A 34 -4.29 -16.10 0.84
N GLY A 35 -5.07 -15.31 0.10
CA GLY A 35 -4.75 -14.84 -1.23
C GLY A 35 -3.84 -13.62 -1.23
N ARG A 36 -3.51 -13.15 -2.43
CA ARG A 36 -2.71 -11.93 -2.62
C ARG A 36 -3.45 -10.72 -2.04
N GLY A 37 -2.80 -9.99 -1.13
CA GLY A 37 -3.37 -8.81 -0.47
C GLY A 37 -4.24 -9.10 0.76
N ASP A 38 -4.41 -10.36 1.13
CA ASP A 38 -5.12 -10.74 2.35
C ASP A 38 -4.28 -10.39 3.59
N LEU A 39 -4.92 -9.74 4.55
CA LEU A 39 -4.27 -9.34 5.81
C LEU A 39 -4.20 -10.50 6.81
N PHE A 40 -5.07 -11.50 6.66
CA PHE A 40 -5.10 -12.69 7.49
C PHE A 40 -4.30 -13.81 6.83
N LYS A 41 -3.11 -14.09 7.37
CA LYS A 41 -2.35 -15.29 7.03
C LYS A 41 -2.97 -16.47 7.77
N ARG A 42 -3.74 -17.31 7.08
CA ARG A 42 -4.16 -18.60 7.62
C ARG A 42 -3.07 -19.62 7.28
N HIS A 43 -2.32 -20.05 8.28
CA HIS A 43 -1.59 -21.31 8.12
C HIS A 43 -2.63 -22.41 7.95
N ALA A 44 -2.72 -22.99 6.75
CA ALA A 44 -3.69 -24.04 6.41
C ALA A 44 -3.59 -25.29 7.32
N SER A 45 -2.50 -25.41 8.09
CA SER A 45 -2.29 -26.43 9.12
C SER A 45 -2.68 -26.02 10.54
N ALA A 46 -2.75 -24.72 10.87
CA ALA A 46 -2.88 -24.22 12.25
C ALA A 46 -4.33 -24.17 12.77
N PHE A 47 -5.31 -24.11 11.87
CA PHE A 47 -6.75 -24.12 12.20
C PHE A 47 -7.41 -25.45 11.83
N ARG A 48 -6.65 -26.54 11.76
CA ARG A 48 -7.25 -27.87 11.62
C ARG A 48 -7.81 -28.29 12.97
N PRO A 49 -9.05 -28.81 13.04
CA PRO A 49 -9.52 -29.45 14.26
C PRO A 49 -8.52 -30.55 14.68
N PRO A 50 -8.30 -30.75 15.98
CA PRO A 50 -7.25 -31.62 16.52
C PRO A 50 -7.33 -33.08 16.02
N THR A 51 -8.49 -33.49 15.50
CA THR A 51 -8.73 -34.78 14.87
C THR A 51 -9.43 -34.58 13.52
N SER A 52 -8.65 -34.44 12.44
CA SER A 52 -9.20 -34.47 11.08
C SER A 52 -9.44 -35.93 10.70
N GLY A 53 -10.64 -36.44 10.97
CA GLY A 53 -11.03 -37.83 10.65
C GLY A 53 -11.13 -38.12 9.15
N VAL A 54 -11.19 -37.09 8.30
CA VAL A 54 -11.24 -37.23 6.85
C VAL A 54 -10.38 -36.16 6.20
N LEU A 55 -9.33 -36.59 5.48
CA LEU A 55 -8.52 -35.71 4.65
C LEU A 55 -9.03 -35.76 3.20
N ARG A 56 -9.50 -34.61 2.69
CA ARG A 56 -9.95 -34.47 1.30
C ARG A 56 -8.77 -34.30 0.34
N GLY A 57 -8.97 -34.65 -0.93
CA GLY A 57 -7.95 -34.49 -1.97
C GLY A 57 -6.87 -35.58 -1.98
N LEU A 58 -7.09 -36.68 -1.26
CA LEU A 58 -6.28 -37.89 -1.36
C LEU A 58 -6.57 -38.63 -2.68
N THR A 59 -5.54 -39.29 -3.20
CA THR A 59 -5.60 -40.00 -4.48
C THR A 59 -5.31 -41.49 -4.38
N HIS A 60 -4.53 -41.90 -3.37
CA HIS A 60 -4.14 -43.29 -3.18
C HIS A 60 -4.45 -43.68 -1.73
N SER A 61 -4.87 -44.92 -1.49
CA SER A 61 -5.13 -45.45 -0.13
C SER A 61 -3.88 -45.43 0.76
N SER A 62 -2.68 -45.54 0.16
CA SER A 62 -1.39 -45.37 0.84
C SER A 62 -1.23 -43.99 1.52
N GLN A 63 -1.99 -42.99 1.08
CA GLN A 63 -1.97 -41.65 1.64
C GLN A 63 -2.74 -41.52 2.96
N THR A 64 -3.42 -42.57 3.40
CA THR A 64 -4.14 -42.62 4.68
C THR A 64 -3.18 -42.56 5.87
N THR A 65 -2.04 -43.26 5.78
CA THR A 65 -0.99 -43.27 6.81
C THR A 65 0.18 -42.36 6.46
N GLN A 66 0.40 -42.10 5.16
CA GLN A 66 1.47 -41.25 4.66
C GLN A 66 0.96 -40.26 3.60
N PRO A 67 0.36 -39.13 3.99
CA PRO A 67 -0.32 -38.23 3.06
C PRO A 67 0.62 -37.47 2.10
N GLN A 68 1.94 -37.58 2.28
CA GLN A 68 2.95 -36.90 1.44
C GLN A 68 2.68 -35.39 1.28
N SER A 69 2.08 -34.75 2.29
CA SER A 69 1.56 -33.37 2.23
C SER A 69 2.63 -32.30 1.95
N GLY A 70 3.91 -32.63 2.07
CA GLY A 70 5.04 -31.79 1.67
C GLY A 70 5.35 -31.81 0.16
N GLN A 71 4.88 -32.82 -0.58
CA GLN A 71 5.06 -32.88 -2.04
C GLN A 71 4.08 -31.92 -2.72
N LEU A 72 4.57 -31.10 -3.66
CA LEU A 72 3.77 -30.06 -4.33
C LEU A 72 2.49 -30.59 -4.98
N GLN A 73 2.54 -31.77 -5.59
CA GLN A 73 1.38 -32.37 -6.26
C GLN A 73 0.31 -32.84 -5.27
N ALA A 74 0.71 -33.55 -4.21
CA ALA A 74 -0.18 -33.96 -3.14
C ALA A 74 -0.78 -32.73 -2.43
N ARG A 75 0.06 -31.74 -2.11
CA ARG A 75 -0.35 -30.47 -1.52
C ARG A 75 -1.37 -29.72 -2.37
N LYS A 76 -1.12 -29.55 -3.67
CA LYS A 76 -2.06 -28.90 -4.61
C LYS A 76 -3.43 -29.56 -4.57
N ARG A 77 -3.49 -30.89 -4.61
CA ARG A 77 -4.76 -31.64 -4.59
C ARG A 77 -5.49 -31.46 -3.26
N ILE A 78 -4.78 -31.57 -2.14
CA ILE A 78 -5.34 -31.37 -0.80
C ILE A 78 -5.88 -29.94 -0.67
N GLU A 79 -5.08 -28.91 -0.98
CA GLU A 79 -5.46 -27.50 -0.84
C GLU A 79 -6.61 -27.09 -1.77
N HIS A 80 -6.63 -27.59 -3.01
CA HIS A 80 -7.71 -27.29 -3.96
C HIS A 80 -9.02 -28.01 -3.62
N ALA A 81 -8.96 -29.12 -2.87
CA ALA A 81 -10.14 -29.85 -2.39
C ALA A 81 -10.75 -29.22 -1.11
N LEU A 82 -10.03 -28.31 -0.45
CA LEU A 82 -10.54 -27.57 0.69
C LEU A 82 -11.52 -26.50 0.21
N TYR A 83 -12.77 -26.59 0.69
CA TYR A 83 -13.76 -25.54 0.50
C TYR A 83 -13.51 -24.44 1.54
N ASP A 84 -12.98 -23.30 1.11
CA ASP A 84 -12.94 -22.10 1.96
C ASP A 84 -14.04 -21.14 1.51
N ARG A 85 -14.96 -20.77 2.41
CA ARG A 85 -15.96 -19.73 2.13
C ARG A 85 -15.32 -18.38 1.77
N ALA A 86 -14.07 -18.14 2.18
CA ALA A 86 -13.32 -16.94 1.79
C ALA A 86 -12.91 -16.96 0.31
N SER A 87 -12.74 -18.16 -0.27
CA SER A 87 -12.58 -18.30 -1.72
C SER A 87 -13.96 -18.28 -2.38
N SER A 88 -14.34 -17.12 -2.91
CA SER A 88 -15.59 -17.01 -3.69
C SER A 88 -15.53 -17.99 -4.87
N GLY A 89 -16.35 -19.04 -4.80
CA GLY A 89 -16.51 -20.01 -5.88
C GLY A 89 -16.90 -19.33 -7.21
N SER A 90 -16.77 -20.03 -8.33
CA SER A 90 -16.98 -19.50 -9.68
C SER A 90 -18.37 -18.87 -9.93
N GLY A 91 -19.35 -19.11 -9.06
CA GLY A 91 -20.69 -18.52 -9.13
C GLY A 91 -20.96 -17.30 -8.24
N HIS A 92 -19.99 -16.79 -7.46
CA HIS A 92 -20.21 -15.64 -6.57
C HIS A 92 -19.61 -14.35 -7.15
N HIS A 93 -20.36 -13.25 -7.05
CA HIS A 93 -19.84 -11.92 -7.37
C HIS A 93 -18.64 -11.59 -6.45
N ARG A 94 -17.54 -11.14 -7.04
CA ARG A 94 -16.29 -10.85 -6.32
C ARG A 94 -16.12 -9.35 -6.13
N ALA A 95 -15.82 -8.95 -4.90
CA ALA A 95 -15.45 -7.58 -4.61
C ALA A 95 -14.18 -7.19 -5.38
N ALA A 96 -14.11 -5.94 -5.84
CA ALA A 96 -12.96 -5.37 -6.55
C ALA A 96 -11.81 -5.01 -5.59
N VAL A 97 -11.37 -5.99 -4.79
CA VAL A 97 -10.41 -5.85 -3.69
C VAL A 97 -9.04 -5.35 -4.17
N ALA A 98 -8.71 -5.57 -5.45
CA ALA A 98 -7.47 -5.13 -6.05
C ALA A 98 -7.51 -3.70 -6.59
N THR A 99 -8.60 -2.93 -6.44
CA THR A 99 -8.69 -1.56 -6.98
C THR A 99 -8.21 -0.50 -6.00
N TRP A 100 -7.59 0.58 -6.50
CA TRP A 100 -7.20 1.75 -5.69
C TRP A 100 -8.37 2.31 -4.87
N SER A 101 -9.56 2.36 -5.46
CA SER A 101 -10.80 2.84 -4.80
C SER A 101 -11.21 2.03 -3.57
N TYR A 102 -10.76 0.78 -3.47
CA TYR A 102 -10.97 -0.07 -2.30
C TYR A 102 -9.77 -0.04 -1.36
N LEU A 103 -8.56 -0.17 -1.90
CA LEU A 103 -7.33 -0.33 -1.13
C LEU A 103 -7.01 0.91 -0.29
N LEU A 104 -7.09 2.12 -0.88
CA LEU A 104 -6.76 3.37 -0.18
C LEU A 104 -7.71 3.65 0.98
N PRO A 105 -9.05 3.63 0.78
CA PRO A 105 -9.99 3.79 1.89
C PRO A 105 -9.83 2.73 2.98
N SER A 106 -9.53 1.48 2.61
CA SER A 106 -9.27 0.42 3.59
C SER A 106 -8.04 0.72 4.45
N LEU A 107 -6.92 1.13 3.85
CA LEU A 107 -5.71 1.50 4.59
C LEU A 107 -5.98 2.71 5.50
N ARG A 108 -6.66 3.72 4.97
CA ARG A 108 -7.03 4.93 5.71
C ARG A 108 -7.89 4.61 6.93
N GLY A 109 -8.93 3.79 6.76
CA GLY A 109 -9.80 3.39 7.88
C GLY A 109 -9.07 2.57 8.96
N ASN A 110 -8.00 1.86 8.61
CA ASN A 110 -7.15 1.18 9.59
C ASN A 110 -6.26 2.17 10.35
N VAL A 111 -5.66 3.10 9.62
CA VAL A 111 -4.84 4.17 10.18
C VAL A 111 -5.64 5.10 11.09
N GLU A 112 -6.85 5.52 10.70
CA GLU A 112 -7.71 6.38 11.52
C GLU A 112 -8.17 5.71 12.82
N ARG A 113 -8.31 4.37 12.82
CA ARG A 113 -8.58 3.59 14.03
C ARG A 113 -7.35 3.46 14.93
N ALA A 114 -6.16 3.34 14.34
CA ALA A 114 -4.91 3.22 15.07
C ALA A 114 -4.44 4.56 15.66
N VAL A 115 -4.65 5.66 14.93
CA VAL A 115 -4.35 7.04 15.33
C VAL A 115 -5.67 7.83 15.45
N PRO A 116 -6.25 7.89 16.66
CA PRO A 116 -7.46 8.67 16.91
C PRO A 116 -7.29 10.14 16.53
N LEU A 117 -8.40 10.81 16.20
CA LEU A 117 -8.37 12.22 15.81
C LEU A 117 -7.74 13.12 16.88
N THR A 118 -7.99 12.86 18.16
CA THR A 118 -7.40 13.61 19.28
C THR A 118 -5.87 13.55 19.29
N LEU A 119 -5.31 12.37 19.06
CA LEU A 119 -3.86 12.17 18.95
C LEU A 119 -3.30 12.88 17.71
N TYR A 120 -4.00 12.80 16.58
CA TYR A 120 -3.55 13.46 15.35
C TYR A 120 -3.57 14.98 15.46
N GLU A 121 -4.62 15.57 16.05
CA GLU A 121 -4.66 17.02 16.27
C GLU A 121 -3.57 17.47 17.24
N LYS A 122 -3.29 16.69 18.30
CA LYS A 122 -2.16 16.96 19.21
C LYS A 122 -0.81 16.96 18.48
N LEU A 123 -0.61 16.05 17.53
CA LEU A 123 0.58 16.04 16.67
C LEU A 123 0.65 17.28 15.76
N ARG A 124 -0.50 17.72 15.22
CA ARG A 124 -0.57 18.89 14.34
C ARG A 124 -0.36 20.22 15.05
N THR A 125 -0.91 20.37 16.25
CA THR A 125 -0.80 21.62 17.01
C THR A 125 0.55 21.77 17.70
N ASP A 126 1.28 20.68 17.89
CA ASP A 126 2.61 20.63 18.53
C ASP A 126 2.63 21.30 19.92
N THR A 127 1.46 21.39 20.56
CA THR A 127 1.26 22.17 21.80
C THR A 127 1.74 21.44 23.04
N GLU A 128 1.69 20.11 23.04
CA GLU A 128 2.06 19.29 24.19
C GLU A 128 2.90 18.07 23.81
N PRO A 129 3.85 17.66 24.67
CA PRO A 129 4.60 16.44 24.46
C PRO A 129 3.67 15.22 24.49
N LEU A 130 4.01 14.21 23.70
CA LEU A 130 3.30 12.93 23.70
C LEU A 130 3.62 12.20 25.00
N THR A 131 2.59 11.65 25.62
CA THR A 131 2.77 10.67 26.69
C THR A 131 3.43 9.40 26.14
N SER A 132 4.05 8.61 27.01
CA SER A 132 4.66 7.33 26.62
C SER A 132 3.63 6.39 25.95
N ALA A 133 2.39 6.39 26.44
CA ALA A 133 1.29 5.61 25.86
C ALA A 133 0.91 6.10 24.45
N GLU A 134 0.84 7.41 24.23
CA GLU A 134 0.55 8.00 22.92
C GLU A 134 1.67 7.73 21.91
N SER A 135 2.93 7.86 22.34
CA SER A 135 4.11 7.55 21.53
C SER A 135 4.13 6.07 21.11
N GLN A 136 3.87 5.16 22.06
CA GLN A 136 3.77 3.74 21.80
C GLN A 136 2.64 3.43 20.81
N ARG A 137 1.47 4.06 20.98
CA ARG A 137 0.32 3.90 20.08
C ARG A 137 0.63 4.37 18.66
N LEU A 138 1.33 5.50 18.51
CA LEU A 138 1.79 5.99 17.21
C LEU A 138 2.76 4.99 16.56
N ALA A 139 3.72 4.46 17.32
CA ALA A 139 4.65 3.45 16.84
C ALA A 139 3.94 2.15 16.41
N ASP A 140 2.91 1.72 17.16
CA ASP A 140 2.05 0.59 16.79
C ASP A 140 1.28 0.85 15.49
N ALA A 141 0.70 2.04 15.33
CA ALA A 141 0.01 2.43 14.10
C ALA A 141 0.93 2.41 12.88
N GLN A 142 2.16 2.90 13.02
CA GLN A 142 3.18 2.86 11.96
C GLN A 142 3.57 1.42 11.59
N ARG A 143 3.73 0.53 12.59
CA ARG A 143 3.97 -0.90 12.36
C ARG A 143 2.81 -1.57 11.63
N LEU A 144 1.58 -1.26 12.01
CA LEU A 144 0.37 -1.82 11.42
C LEU A 144 0.22 -1.39 9.96
N LEU A 145 0.34 -0.08 9.68
CA LEU A 145 0.31 0.43 8.31
C LEU A 145 1.38 -0.26 7.46
N ARG A 146 2.59 -0.39 7.99
CA ARG A 146 3.67 -1.05 7.27
C ARG A 146 3.35 -2.50 6.93
N PHE A 147 2.83 -3.26 7.89
CA PHE A 147 2.42 -4.65 7.66
C PHE A 147 1.39 -4.72 6.54
N GLU A 148 0.40 -3.83 6.56
CA GLU A 148 -0.66 -3.78 5.56
C GLU A 148 -0.14 -3.42 4.17
N LEU A 149 0.70 -2.39 4.07
CA LEU A 149 1.39 -2.00 2.84
C LEU A 149 2.21 -3.16 2.28
N GLN A 150 2.94 -3.89 3.13
CA GLN A 150 3.70 -5.04 2.67
C GLN A 150 2.82 -6.15 2.04
N GLN A 151 1.59 -6.34 2.52
CA GLN A 151 0.67 -7.30 1.91
C GLN A 151 0.05 -6.77 0.61
N ARG A 152 -0.19 -5.46 0.52
CA ARG A 152 -1.02 -4.85 -0.53
C ARG A 152 -0.27 -4.04 -1.59
N VAL A 153 1.02 -3.77 -1.42
CA VAL A 153 1.83 -2.95 -2.34
C VAL A 153 1.75 -3.47 -3.78
N ALA A 154 1.79 -4.79 -3.97
CA ALA A 154 1.70 -5.37 -5.30
C ALA A 154 0.31 -5.15 -5.95
N LEU A 155 -0.77 -5.12 -5.17
CA LEU A 155 -2.09 -4.78 -5.69
C LEU A 155 -2.22 -3.29 -6.02
N LEU A 156 -1.57 -2.43 -5.23
CA LEU A 156 -1.52 -0.98 -5.47
C LEU A 156 -0.75 -0.65 -6.75
N GLU A 157 0.36 -1.34 -6.99
CA GLU A 157 1.15 -1.20 -8.22
C GLU A 157 0.34 -1.64 -9.45
N ASP A 158 -0.28 -2.81 -9.40
CA ASP A 158 -1.06 -3.35 -10.53
C ASP A 158 -2.27 -2.47 -10.90
N SER A 159 -2.93 -1.88 -9.90
CA SER A 159 -4.15 -1.09 -10.10
C SER A 159 -3.92 0.40 -10.27
N LEU A 160 -2.67 0.84 -10.28
CA LEU A 160 -2.32 2.26 -10.46
C LEU A 160 -2.83 2.80 -11.80
N ALA A 161 -2.84 1.96 -12.84
CA ALA A 161 -3.30 2.36 -14.16
C ALA A 161 -4.79 2.76 -14.18
N ASP A 162 -5.63 2.20 -13.31
CA ASP A 162 -7.07 2.48 -13.29
C ASP A 162 -7.46 3.34 -12.07
N ALA A 163 -6.48 3.92 -11.38
CA ALA A 163 -6.71 4.72 -10.18
C ALA A 163 -7.37 6.06 -10.51
N GLU A 164 -8.37 6.44 -9.71
CA GLU A 164 -9.00 7.75 -9.81
C GLU A 164 -8.19 8.81 -9.04
N LEU A 165 -8.13 10.02 -9.59
CA LEU A 165 -7.40 11.15 -9.02
C LEU A 165 -7.74 11.40 -7.54
N VAL A 166 -9.02 11.31 -7.16
CA VAL A 166 -9.48 11.51 -5.78
C VAL A 166 -8.86 10.54 -4.79
N HIS A 167 -8.53 9.32 -5.23
CA HIS A 167 -7.86 8.32 -4.40
C HIS A 167 -6.34 8.51 -4.41
N LEU A 168 -5.77 8.87 -5.55
CA LEU A 168 -4.34 9.22 -5.67
C LEU A 168 -3.96 10.39 -4.75
N LEU A 169 -4.81 11.43 -4.67
CA LEU A 169 -4.62 12.58 -3.77
C LEU A 169 -4.61 12.22 -2.28
N GLN A 170 -5.19 11.07 -1.90
CA GLN A 170 -5.21 10.59 -0.51
C GLN A 170 -3.95 9.82 -0.14
N TRP A 171 -3.13 9.42 -1.12
CA TRP A 171 -1.91 8.65 -0.89
C TRP A 171 -0.97 9.34 0.09
N PRO A 172 -0.58 10.61 -0.06
CA PRO A 172 0.33 11.25 0.89
C PRO A 172 -0.34 11.51 2.25
N ALA A 173 -1.62 11.92 2.24
CA ALA A 173 -2.40 12.18 3.44
C ALA A 173 -2.46 10.98 4.40
N LEU A 174 -2.43 9.74 3.86
CA LEU A 174 -2.35 8.52 4.64
C LEU A 174 -1.07 8.43 5.47
N PHE A 175 0.08 8.81 4.90
CA PHE A 175 1.36 8.77 5.60
C PHE A 175 1.49 9.93 6.58
N GLN A 176 0.98 11.10 6.21
CA GLN A 176 0.84 12.24 7.11
C GLN A 176 0.04 11.87 8.36
N ARG A 177 -1.05 11.09 8.21
CA ARG A 177 -1.90 10.68 9.33
C ARG A 177 -1.18 9.82 10.38
N VAL A 178 -0.21 9.01 9.98
CA VAL A 178 0.65 8.24 10.90
C VAL A 178 1.98 8.93 11.21
N TRP A 179 2.09 10.22 10.88
CA TRP A 179 3.28 11.04 11.13
C TRP A 179 4.55 10.50 10.45
N LEU A 180 4.41 9.94 9.25
CA LEU A 180 5.51 9.41 8.45
C LEU A 180 5.75 10.22 7.18
N ARG A 181 7.01 10.55 6.90
CA ARG A 181 7.39 11.23 5.65
C ARG A 181 7.74 10.25 4.54
N LEU A 182 7.02 10.37 3.41
CA LEU A 182 7.36 9.69 2.17
C LEU A 182 8.71 10.17 1.63
N PRO A 183 9.57 9.28 1.10
CA PRO A 183 10.70 9.69 0.27
C PRO A 183 10.13 10.22 -1.05
N MET A 184 9.79 11.51 -1.04
CA MET A 184 9.57 12.26 -2.26
C MET A 184 10.96 12.49 -2.83
N ASP A 185 11.38 11.66 -3.79
CA ASP A 185 12.68 11.81 -4.43
C ASP A 185 12.78 13.24 -4.96
N GLN A 186 13.60 14.04 -4.27
CA GLN A 186 14.08 15.34 -4.75
C GLN A 186 15.02 15.07 -5.92
N SER A 187 14.48 14.54 -7.01
CA SER A 187 15.14 14.33 -8.29
C SER A 187 15.46 15.70 -8.90
N ARG A 188 16.36 16.46 -8.25
CA ARG A 188 17.04 17.67 -8.76
C ARG A 188 18.03 18.33 -7.79
N ALA A 189 18.42 17.72 -6.67
CA ALA A 189 19.62 18.19 -5.95
C ALA A 189 20.85 17.49 -6.55
N LEU A 190 21.54 18.22 -7.43
CA LEU A 190 22.72 17.80 -8.16
C LEU A 190 23.76 17.11 -7.28
N ALA A 191 24.35 16.06 -7.86
CA ALA A 191 25.72 15.67 -7.61
C ALA A 191 26.64 16.89 -7.76
N THR A 192 26.94 17.53 -6.64
CA THR A 192 28.16 18.32 -6.44
C THR A 192 28.58 18.11 -5.00
N GLU A 193 29.56 17.23 -4.81
CA GLU A 193 30.48 17.33 -3.68
C GLU A 193 31.04 18.75 -3.64
N VAL A 194 30.64 19.57 -2.67
CA VAL A 194 31.45 20.71 -2.22
C VAL A 194 31.20 20.94 -0.72
N ARG A 195 32.19 20.50 0.07
CA ARG A 195 32.89 21.24 1.13
C ARG A 195 32.09 21.81 2.32
N ARG A 196 32.50 21.33 3.50
CA ARG A 196 32.33 21.94 4.84
C ARG A 196 32.58 23.46 4.80
N ASP A 197 31.58 24.26 5.16
CA ASP A 197 31.56 25.10 6.38
C ASP A 197 30.45 26.17 6.35
N ALA A 198 29.79 26.30 7.51
CA ALA A 198 29.09 27.46 8.06
C ALA A 198 28.03 28.22 7.22
N LEU A 199 26.75 27.98 7.54
CA LEU A 199 25.84 29.04 7.98
C LEU A 199 24.65 28.40 8.71
N VAL A 200 24.47 28.78 9.98
CA VAL A 200 23.39 28.32 10.87
C VAL A 200 22.05 28.87 10.38
N PRO A 201 21.03 28.03 10.16
CA PRO A 201 19.64 28.41 10.35
C PRO A 201 19.20 27.95 11.75
N ALA A 202 18.58 28.84 12.50
CA ALA A 202 17.93 28.49 13.77
C ALA A 202 17.00 27.28 13.59
N PRO A 203 16.97 26.33 14.54
CA PRO A 203 16.11 25.17 14.41
C PRO A 203 14.64 25.62 14.44
N PRO A 204 13.77 25.15 13.54
CA PRO A 204 12.33 25.21 13.80
C PRO A 204 12.09 24.35 15.04
N SER A 205 11.87 24.99 16.18
CA SER A 205 11.46 24.34 17.42
C SER A 205 10.13 23.64 17.14
N SER A 206 10.22 22.35 16.84
CA SER A 206 9.10 21.46 16.67
C SER A 206 9.31 20.33 17.66
N VAL A 207 8.40 20.21 18.62
CA VAL A 207 8.46 19.20 19.70
C VAL A 207 8.34 17.80 19.08
N HIS A 208 7.61 17.67 17.97
CA HIS A 208 7.42 16.41 17.24
C HIS A 208 7.98 16.45 15.82
N VAL A 209 9.22 16.01 15.63
CA VAL A 209 9.79 15.79 14.29
C VAL A 209 9.13 14.58 13.63
N PRO A 210 8.51 14.70 12.44
CA PRO A 210 7.97 13.57 11.71
C PRO A 210 9.03 12.50 11.45
N ALA A 211 8.68 11.25 11.70
CA ALA A 211 9.59 10.16 11.42
C ALA A 211 9.77 10.05 9.90
N VAL A 212 10.99 10.31 9.43
CA VAL A 212 11.38 9.92 8.07
C VAL A 212 11.36 8.41 8.05
N LEU A 213 10.64 7.82 7.10
CA LEU A 213 10.58 6.37 6.87
C LEU A 213 12.03 5.81 6.85
N PRO A 214 12.57 5.22 7.96
CA PRO A 214 13.97 4.89 7.99
C PRO A 214 14.20 3.64 7.16
N ILE A 215 14.90 3.78 6.03
CA ILE A 215 15.27 2.68 5.13
C ILE A 215 15.96 1.53 5.91
N ALA A 216 16.67 1.84 6.99
CA ALA A 216 17.47 0.89 7.78
C ALA A 216 16.72 0.19 8.93
N VAL A 217 15.74 0.83 9.57
CA VAL A 217 15.02 0.27 10.75
C VAL A 217 13.92 -0.70 10.33
N TRP A 218 13.79 -0.90 9.01
CA TRP A 218 12.68 -1.61 8.42
C TRP A 218 12.93 -3.09 8.14
N ALA A 219 13.31 -3.86 9.16
CA ALA A 219 13.46 -5.31 9.01
C ALA A 219 12.69 -6.06 10.12
N PRO A 220 11.95 -7.13 9.79
CA PRO A 220 11.80 -8.23 10.72
C PRO A 220 13.15 -8.95 10.85
N ALA A 221 13.46 -9.44 12.05
CA ALA A 221 14.54 -10.40 12.24
C ALA A 221 14.34 -11.62 11.33
N ASN A 222 15.45 -12.13 10.81
CA ASN A 222 15.55 -13.18 9.79
C ASN A 222 14.56 -14.35 10.02
N PHE A 223 13.56 -14.49 9.16
CA PHE A 223 12.85 -15.76 8.98
C PHE A 223 13.27 -16.38 7.65
N ARG A 224 13.96 -17.51 7.74
CA ARG A 224 14.38 -18.36 6.63
C ARG A 224 13.12 -18.96 5.99
N ALA A 225 12.76 -18.53 4.79
CA ALA A 225 11.56 -18.98 4.09
C ALA A 225 11.87 -20.14 3.12
N SER A 226 11.10 -21.22 3.22
CA SER A 226 10.99 -22.24 2.16
C SER A 226 10.34 -21.63 0.91
N PRO A 227 10.72 -22.04 -0.31
CA PRO A 227 10.22 -21.46 -1.56
C PRO A 227 8.81 -21.99 -1.88
N SER A 228 7.80 -21.54 -1.14
CA SER A 228 6.39 -21.67 -1.49
C SER A 228 5.52 -20.97 -0.45
N ILE A 229 5.19 -19.72 -0.70
CA ILE A 229 3.96 -18.97 -0.33
C ILE A 229 4.07 -17.66 -1.11
N CYS A 230 2.96 -17.09 -1.57
CA CYS A 230 2.85 -15.81 -2.30
C CYS A 230 3.37 -14.56 -1.55
N ALA A 231 4.38 -14.71 -0.69
CA ALA A 231 5.31 -13.63 -0.46
C ALA A 231 6.13 -13.54 -1.74
N SER A 232 5.98 -12.43 -2.48
CA SER A 232 7.06 -11.94 -3.34
C SER A 232 8.39 -12.23 -2.62
N GLU A 233 9.30 -12.95 -3.29
CA GLU A 233 10.69 -13.26 -2.86
C GLU A 233 11.07 -12.60 -1.54
N PRO A 234 11.46 -13.34 -0.47
CA PRO A 234 11.67 -12.78 0.87
C PRO A 234 12.35 -11.43 0.75
N MET A 235 11.56 -10.37 0.91
CA MET A 235 11.95 -9.03 0.49
C MET A 235 13.30 -8.74 1.12
N LYS A 236 14.36 -8.68 0.29
CA LYS A 236 15.69 -8.32 0.77
C LYS A 236 15.56 -7.00 1.54
N ARG A 237 16.32 -6.89 2.63
CA ARG A 237 16.38 -5.71 3.49
C ARG A 237 16.33 -4.42 2.65
N GLY A 238 15.33 -3.57 2.86
CA GLY A 238 15.15 -2.30 2.11
C GLY A 238 14.28 -2.35 0.83
N ALA A 239 13.80 -3.52 0.40
CA ALA A 239 12.98 -3.64 -0.82
C ALA A 239 11.62 -2.93 -0.74
N LEU A 240 10.95 -2.94 0.42
CA LEU A 240 9.67 -2.25 0.60
C LEU A 240 9.82 -0.73 0.50
N ALA A 241 10.86 -0.16 1.13
CA ALA A 241 11.11 1.29 1.06
C ALA A 241 11.38 1.74 -0.38
N SER A 242 12.19 0.98 -1.11
CA SER A 242 12.51 1.26 -2.52
C SER A 242 11.27 1.16 -3.42
N ARG A 243 10.43 0.13 -3.22
CA ARG A 243 9.16 -0.01 -3.94
C ARG A 243 8.17 1.09 -3.60
N LEU A 244 8.08 1.49 -2.33
CA LEU A 244 7.23 2.60 -1.91
C LEU A 244 7.71 3.94 -2.49
N ALA A 245 9.02 4.17 -2.58
CA ALA A 245 9.58 5.35 -3.25
C ALA A 245 9.20 5.36 -4.74
N GLN A 246 9.42 4.24 -5.45
CA GLN A 246 9.02 4.09 -6.86
C GLN A 246 7.52 4.29 -7.05
N LEU A 247 6.69 3.61 -6.26
CA LEU A 247 5.23 3.77 -6.30
C LEU A 247 4.82 5.21 -6.03
N THR A 248 5.43 5.87 -5.05
CA THR A 248 5.16 7.27 -4.74
C THR A 248 5.54 8.18 -5.90
N GLY A 249 6.71 7.98 -6.52
CA GLY A 249 7.11 8.70 -7.73
C GLY A 249 6.11 8.51 -8.87
N HIS A 250 5.61 7.28 -9.07
CA HIS A 250 4.57 7.02 -10.07
C HIS A 250 3.23 7.69 -9.73
N VAL A 251 2.81 7.68 -8.46
CA VAL A 251 1.61 8.38 -8.00
C VAL A 251 1.73 9.88 -8.26
N VAL A 252 2.89 10.48 -7.93
CA VAL A 252 3.14 11.90 -8.17
C VAL A 252 3.01 12.22 -9.66
N ASN A 253 3.66 11.43 -10.53
CA ASN A 253 3.56 11.62 -11.97
C ASN A 253 2.11 11.47 -12.47
N CYS A 254 1.37 10.47 -12.01
CA CYS A 254 -0.03 10.27 -12.39
C CYS A 254 -0.92 11.46 -11.97
N VAL A 255 -0.74 11.95 -10.73
CA VAL A 255 -1.51 13.11 -10.23
C VAL A 255 -1.18 14.37 -11.01
N GLU A 256 0.10 14.64 -11.28
CA GLU A 256 0.50 15.79 -12.08
C GLU A 256 -0.03 15.71 -13.51
N GLU A 257 0.05 14.55 -14.15
CA GLU A 257 -0.51 14.33 -15.49
C GLU A 257 -2.02 14.55 -15.52
N ASP A 258 -2.76 13.99 -14.56
CA ASP A 258 -4.22 14.13 -14.51
C ASP A 258 -4.63 15.58 -14.20
N LEU A 259 -3.92 16.27 -13.30
CA LEU A 259 -4.16 17.70 -13.04
C LEU A 259 -3.81 18.59 -14.24
N ARG A 260 -2.79 18.24 -15.03
CA ARG A 260 -2.47 18.91 -16.30
C ARG A 260 -3.52 18.62 -17.37
N ARG A 261 -4.01 17.38 -17.49
CA ARG A 261 -5.09 17.04 -18.45
C ARG A 261 -6.34 17.86 -18.17
N LEU A 262 -6.75 17.96 -16.90
CA LEU A 262 -7.88 18.79 -16.49
C LEU A 262 -7.70 20.27 -16.88
N GLU A 263 -6.47 20.78 -16.93
CA GLU A 263 -6.15 22.13 -17.39
C GLU A 263 -6.23 22.30 -18.91
N HIS A 264 -5.89 21.27 -19.68
CA HIS A 264 -5.88 21.31 -21.14
C HIS A 264 -7.23 20.96 -21.78
N ASP A 265 -8.18 20.43 -21.00
CA ASP A 265 -9.54 20.20 -21.47
C ASP A 265 -10.20 21.55 -21.86
N CYS A 266 -10.31 21.76 -23.17
CA CYS A 266 -10.80 23.01 -23.80
C CYS A 266 -12.32 23.22 -23.68
N ALA A 267 -13.00 22.42 -22.87
CA ALA A 267 -14.43 22.55 -22.64
C ALA A 267 -14.72 23.68 -21.64
N PRO A 268 -15.82 24.44 -21.81
CA PRO A 268 -16.22 25.46 -20.83
C PRO A 268 -16.47 24.82 -19.47
N ARG A 269 -15.65 25.19 -18.47
CA ARG A 269 -15.72 24.62 -17.12
C ARG A 269 -16.88 25.21 -16.33
N SER A 270 -17.63 24.36 -15.65
CA SER A 270 -18.60 24.83 -14.66
C SER A 270 -17.88 25.46 -13.45
N ARG A 271 -18.48 26.46 -12.81
CA ARG A 271 -17.94 27.08 -11.58
C ARG A 271 -17.67 26.05 -10.47
N ARG A 272 -18.55 25.04 -10.35
CA ARG A 272 -18.40 23.95 -9.38
C ARG A 272 -17.17 23.10 -9.68
N GLN A 273 -16.93 22.78 -10.94
CA GLN A 273 -15.77 22.01 -11.36
C GLN A 273 -14.47 22.78 -11.12
N ALA A 274 -14.41 24.05 -11.51
CA ALA A 274 -13.23 24.90 -11.28
C ALA A 274 -12.89 25.02 -9.78
N ALA A 275 -13.90 25.18 -8.91
CA ALA A 275 -13.70 25.21 -7.47
C ALA A 275 -13.14 23.89 -6.93
N LEU A 276 -13.69 22.75 -7.38
CA LEU A 276 -13.26 21.43 -6.95
C LEU A 276 -11.84 21.09 -7.43
N GLU A 277 -11.48 21.44 -8.68
CA GLU A 277 -10.11 21.29 -9.15
C GLU A 277 -9.12 22.18 -8.37
N ALA A 278 -9.52 23.42 -8.03
CA ALA A 278 -8.70 24.29 -7.19
C ALA A 278 -8.48 23.66 -5.79
N THR A 279 -9.51 23.04 -5.20
CA THR A 279 -9.35 22.31 -3.93
C THR A 279 -8.40 21.11 -4.06
N TRP A 280 -8.46 20.36 -5.15
CA TRP A 280 -7.53 19.24 -5.39
C TRP A 280 -6.09 19.70 -5.53
N ARG A 281 -5.85 20.79 -6.29
CA ARG A 281 -4.50 21.37 -6.43
C ARG A 281 -3.96 21.89 -5.09
N ALA A 282 -4.79 22.60 -4.33
CA ALA A 282 -4.41 23.10 -3.00
C ALA A 282 -4.09 21.96 -2.03
N GLN A 283 -4.94 20.93 -1.99
CA GLN A 283 -4.72 19.73 -1.18
C GLN A 283 -3.43 19.01 -1.56
N TRP A 284 -3.18 18.84 -2.86
CA TRP A 284 -1.97 18.19 -3.36
C TRP A 284 -0.71 18.97 -2.97
N ALA A 285 -0.69 20.28 -3.24
CA ALA A 285 0.43 21.15 -2.91
C ALA A 285 0.75 21.14 -1.41
N ALA A 286 -0.27 21.27 -0.55
CA ALA A 286 -0.11 21.22 0.90
C ALA A 286 0.41 19.86 1.40
N SER A 287 0.03 18.77 0.73
CA SER A 287 0.52 17.44 1.08
C SER A 287 1.98 17.29 0.67
N LEU A 288 2.35 17.74 -0.53
CA LEU A 288 3.73 17.69 -1.03
C LEU A 288 4.68 18.52 -0.15
N SER A 289 4.30 19.74 0.24
CA SER A 289 5.14 20.59 1.09
C SER A 289 5.41 19.93 2.45
N TRP A 290 4.38 19.36 3.08
CA TRP A 290 4.51 18.64 4.34
C TRP A 290 5.50 17.46 4.25
N HIS A 291 5.45 16.70 3.15
CA HIS A 291 6.36 15.57 2.92
C HIS A 291 7.78 15.99 2.52
N ALA A 292 7.93 17.09 1.79
CA ALA A 292 9.23 17.65 1.41
C ALA A 292 9.97 18.27 2.62
N GLY A 293 9.23 18.57 3.71
CA GLY A 293 9.78 19.26 4.86
C GLY A 293 10.02 20.74 4.64
N THR A 294 9.46 21.29 3.57
CA THR A 294 9.38 22.72 3.30
C THR A 294 8.14 23.27 4.01
N PRO A 295 8.27 24.31 4.85
CA PRO A 295 7.11 24.99 5.44
C PRO A 295 6.20 25.60 4.36
#